data_AF-A0A6C0E5G6-F1
#
_entry.id   AF-A0A6C0E5G6-F1
#
_cell.length_a   1.000
_cell.length_b   1.000
_cell.length_c   1.000
_cell.angle_alpha   90.00
_cell.angle_beta   90.00
_cell.angle_gamma   90.00
#
_symmetry.space_group_name_H-M   'P 1'
#
loop_
_entity.id
_entity.type
_entity.pdbx_description
1 polymer ?
#
loop_
_entity_poly.entity_id
_entity_poly.type
_entity_poly.pdbx_seq_one_letter_code
_entity_poly.pdbx_strand_id
1 'polypeptide(L)'
;MYLYILFFLFFTVSSSLCANLSKITQERIKYIIQHPGTTYEMREQINTILFTSYKDWATTKAIHFKRLHKNKCRHIKTDELISYSLFGLYQGIKRYNGNNTFVTYVDFYIKHELQQCLVKLLPINALPKTYLKKEKTQQEYNKLNNIYLKPIYIGFDHYLMENTIYNSIYSNKNTWFETEDDTNLKIEIWKKIRELPPLHMRIMYYKYSSDFEMLRSNREIAELMGYSTQTIRIHLLEIKKKLLPFIIDNRN
;
A
#
# COMPACT_ATOMS: atom_id res chain seq x y z
N MET A 1 49.25 16.87 29.37
CA MET A 1 48.95 17.90 28.33
C MET A 1 48.37 17.28 27.06
N TYR A 2 49.02 16.26 26.46
CA TYR A 2 48.54 15.57 25.24
C TYR A 2 47.13 14.94 25.36
N LEU A 3 46.76 14.46 26.55
CA LEU A 3 45.45 13.85 26.80
C LEU A 3 44.29 14.87 26.74
N TYR A 4 44.54 16.13 27.13
CA TYR A 4 43.56 17.22 27.01
C TYR A 4 43.42 17.71 25.57
N ILE A 5 44.51 17.69 24.78
CA ILE A 5 44.49 18.05 23.36
C ILE A 5 43.69 17.00 22.56
N LEU A 6 43.85 15.71 22.86
CA LEU A 6 43.05 14.63 22.27
C LEU A 6 41.57 14.74 22.63
N PHE A 7 41.23 15.09 23.88
CA PHE A 7 39.84 15.30 24.30
C PHE A 7 39.20 16.51 23.61
N PHE A 8 39.97 17.59 23.41
CA PHE A 8 39.50 18.79 22.70
C PHE A 8 39.29 18.52 21.21
N LEU A 9 40.19 17.76 20.56
CA LEU A 9 40.03 17.32 19.18
C LEU A 9 38.85 16.36 19.01
N PHE A 10 38.57 15.50 20.00
CA PHE A 10 37.40 14.63 19.97
C PHE A 10 36.09 15.43 20.14
N PHE A 11 36.11 16.51 20.91
CA PHE A 11 34.95 17.40 21.11
C PHE A 11 34.66 18.28 19.88
N THR A 12 35.70 18.74 19.17
CA THR A 12 35.54 19.51 17.91
C THR A 12 35.14 18.63 16.73
N VAL A 13 35.55 17.35 16.71
CA VAL A 13 35.13 16.38 15.68
C VAL A 13 33.73 15.81 15.95
N SER A 14 33.31 15.66 17.20
CA SER A 14 31.93 15.23 17.53
C SER A 14 30.89 16.33 17.33
N SER A 15 31.27 17.60 17.41
CA SER A 15 30.38 18.74 17.11
C SER A 15 30.21 19.01 15.61
N SER A 16 31.12 18.53 14.75
CA SER A 16 30.97 18.61 13.29
C SER A 16 30.10 17.49 12.69
N LEU A 17 29.77 16.45 13.47
CA LEU A 17 28.93 15.33 13.03
C LEU A 17 27.40 15.60 13.09
N CYS A 18 26.97 16.76 13.59
CA CYS A 18 25.55 17.15 13.67
C CYS A 18 25.33 18.68 13.56
N ALA A 19 26.12 19.36 12.73
CA ALA A 19 26.10 20.82 12.66
C ALA A 19 24.97 21.34 11.75
N ASN A 20 23.77 21.47 12.32
CA ASN A 20 22.81 22.44 11.79
C ASN A 20 23.49 23.83 11.72
N LEU A 21 23.12 24.66 10.74
CA LEU A 21 23.71 25.98 10.58
C LEU A 21 23.60 26.82 11.86
N SER A 22 24.65 27.57 12.22
CA SER A 22 24.61 28.53 13.32
C SER A 22 23.47 29.54 13.13
N LYS A 23 22.87 30.01 14.22
CA LYS A 23 21.78 31.00 14.22
C LYS A 23 22.14 32.26 13.43
N ILE A 24 23.39 32.72 13.56
CA ILE A 24 23.92 33.88 12.82
C ILE A 24 23.92 33.61 11.30
N THR A 25 24.35 32.43 10.89
CA THR A 25 24.36 32.01 9.48
C THR A 25 22.94 31.89 8.93
N GLN A 26 21.99 31.38 9.72
CA GLN A 26 20.58 31.32 9.34
C GLN A 26 19.96 32.71 9.15
N GLU A 27 20.28 33.67 10.03
CA GLU A 27 19.81 35.05 9.92
C GLU A 27 20.40 35.76 8.69
N ARG A 28 21.68 35.53 8.39
CA ARG A 28 22.31 36.03 7.16
C ARG A 28 21.65 35.45 5.91
N ILE A 29 21.41 34.15 5.89
CA ILE A 29 20.71 33.49 4.77
C ILE A 29 19.31 34.05 4.60
N LYS A 30 18.58 34.28 5.70
CA LYS A 30 17.26 34.91 5.68
C LYS A 30 17.32 36.31 5.07
N TYR A 31 18.28 37.13 5.49
CA TYR A 31 18.47 38.48 4.96
C TYR A 31 18.76 38.46 3.45
N ILE A 32 19.67 37.58 3.00
CA ILE A 32 19.99 37.44 1.57
C ILE A 32 18.77 36.97 0.77
N ILE A 33 18.01 36.00 1.27
CA ILE A 33 16.82 35.49 0.58
C ILE A 33 15.73 36.56 0.42
N GLN A 34 15.60 37.46 1.40
CA GLN A 34 14.56 38.49 1.40
C GLN A 34 14.96 39.74 0.58
N HIS A 35 16.24 39.89 0.23
CA HIS A 35 16.69 41.05 -0.53
C HIS A 35 16.15 41.02 -1.97
N PRO A 36 15.57 42.12 -2.48
CA PRO A 36 15.01 42.19 -3.84
C PRO A 36 16.06 42.09 -4.97
N GLY A 37 17.35 42.01 -4.63
CA GLY A 37 18.48 41.96 -5.56
C GLY A 37 19.08 40.57 -5.70
N THR A 38 18.45 39.56 -5.10
CA THR A 38 18.96 38.20 -5.07
C THR A 38 18.77 37.53 -6.41
N THR A 39 19.89 37.22 -7.07
CA THR A 39 19.89 36.54 -8.36
C THR A 39 19.56 35.06 -8.19
N TYR A 40 19.13 34.43 -9.29
CA TYR A 40 18.83 33.00 -9.32
C TYR A 40 20.03 32.13 -8.90
N GLU A 41 21.23 32.47 -9.37
CA GLU A 41 22.47 31.73 -9.08
C GLU A 41 22.82 31.78 -7.59
N MET A 42 22.72 32.97 -6.96
CA MET A 42 22.92 33.12 -5.52
C MET A 42 21.92 32.25 -4.75
N ARG A 43 20.68 32.17 -5.25
CA ARG A 43 19.64 31.34 -4.62
C ARG A 43 19.96 29.85 -4.71
N GLU A 44 20.46 29.36 -5.85
CA GLU A 44 20.87 27.95 -5.99
C GLU A 44 22.03 27.58 -5.07
N GLN A 45 23.03 28.45 -4.94
CA GLN A 45 24.15 28.23 -4.01
C GLN A 45 23.65 28.11 -2.57
N ILE A 46 22.77 29.01 -2.14
CA ILE A 46 22.15 28.97 -0.81
C ILE A 46 21.33 27.69 -0.63
N ASN A 47 20.53 27.31 -1.62
CA ASN A 47 19.73 26.08 -1.56
C ASN A 47 20.61 24.84 -1.40
N THR A 48 21.77 24.81 -2.07
CA THR A 48 22.74 23.70 -2.01
C THR A 48 23.38 23.60 -0.62
N ILE A 49 23.77 24.75 -0.05
CA ILE A 49 24.29 24.84 1.32
C ILE A 49 23.23 24.34 2.31
N LEU A 50 22.00 24.86 2.21
CA LEU A 50 20.89 24.45 3.08
C LEU A 50 20.61 22.95 2.98
N PHE A 51 20.58 22.39 1.77
CA PHE A 51 20.32 20.97 1.59
C PHE A 51 21.42 20.12 2.24
N THR A 52 22.68 20.46 1.99
CA THR A 52 23.84 19.73 2.52
C THR A 52 23.89 19.78 4.05
N SER A 53 23.65 20.95 4.65
CA SER A 53 23.68 21.11 6.11
C SER A 53 22.54 20.40 6.84
N TYR A 54 21.36 20.27 6.21
CA TYR A 54 20.17 19.71 6.86
C TYR A 54 19.80 18.29 6.39
N LYS A 55 20.60 17.69 5.51
CA LYS A 55 20.40 16.33 4.99
C LYS A 55 20.31 15.30 6.12
N ASP A 56 21.29 15.29 7.02
CA ASP A 56 21.36 14.31 8.11
C ASP A 56 20.28 14.54 9.18
N TRP A 57 19.89 15.80 9.38
CA TRP A 57 18.74 16.13 10.22
C TRP A 57 17.44 15.55 9.63
N ALA A 58 17.23 15.67 8.32
CA ALA A 58 16.07 15.10 7.63
C ALA A 58 16.10 13.55 7.62
N THR A 59 17.26 12.91 7.47
CA THR A 59 17.36 11.44 7.58
C THR A 59 17.00 10.97 8.99
N THR A 60 17.49 11.66 10.01
CA THR A 60 17.17 11.39 11.42
C THR A 60 15.66 11.54 11.68
N LYS A 61 15.00 12.56 11.10
CA LYS A 61 13.54 12.73 11.17
C LYS A 61 12.78 11.54 10.58
N ALA A 62 13.22 10.98 9.45
CA ALA A 62 12.61 9.79 8.85
C ALA A 62 12.72 8.57 9.77
N ILE A 63 13.89 8.38 10.40
CA ILE A 63 14.13 7.28 11.34
C ILE A 63 13.23 7.41 12.57
N HIS A 64 13.15 8.61 13.17
CA HIS A 64 12.24 8.86 14.29
C HIS A 64 10.79 8.63 13.92
N PHE A 65 10.36 9.08 12.74
CA PHE A 65 9.01 8.88 12.24
C PHE A 65 8.68 7.38 12.09
N LYS A 66 9.61 6.58 11.55
CA LYS A 66 9.46 5.12 11.46
C LYS A 66 9.32 4.46 12.82
N ARG A 67 10.09 4.90 13.82
CA ARG A 67 10.01 4.38 15.20
C ARG A 67 8.67 4.74 15.84
N LEU A 68 8.20 5.98 15.69
CA LEU A 68 6.93 6.45 16.24
C LEU A 68 5.73 5.75 15.60
N HIS A 69 5.81 5.47 14.30
CA HIS A 69 4.76 4.76 13.55
C HIS A 69 5.13 3.32 13.21
N LYS A 70 5.84 2.61 14.11
CA LYS A 70 6.39 1.25 13.89
C LYS A 70 5.39 0.29 13.25
N ASN A 71 4.14 0.29 13.73
CA ASN A 71 3.09 -0.59 13.22
C ASN A 71 2.67 -0.25 11.80
N LYS A 72 2.53 1.05 11.47
CA LYS A 72 2.11 1.52 10.15
C LYS A 72 3.24 1.41 9.11
N CYS A 73 4.48 1.61 9.54
CA CYS A 73 5.67 1.57 8.69
C CYS A 73 6.30 0.18 8.55
N ARG A 74 5.69 -0.89 9.08
CA ARG A 74 6.31 -2.24 9.15
C ARG A 74 6.78 -2.76 7.78
N HIS A 75 6.03 -2.46 6.72
CA HIS A 75 6.32 -2.91 5.35
C HIS A 75 7.16 -1.93 4.54
N ILE A 76 7.42 -0.73 5.06
CA ILE A 76 8.11 0.34 4.33
C ILE A 76 9.60 0.29 4.70
N LYS A 77 10.47 0.16 3.69
CA LYS A 77 11.92 0.20 3.86
C LYS A 77 12.35 1.55 4.44
N THR A 78 13.42 1.57 5.23
CA THR A 78 13.89 2.81 5.85
C THR A 78 14.36 3.81 4.80
N ASP A 79 15.04 3.32 3.75
CA ASP A 79 15.57 4.14 2.66
C ASP A 79 14.47 4.88 1.88
N GLU A 80 13.28 4.29 1.75
CA GLU A 80 12.10 4.93 1.16
C GLU A 80 11.67 6.15 1.99
N LEU A 81 11.53 5.97 3.31
CA LEU A 81 11.18 7.07 4.21
C LEU A 81 12.24 8.17 4.21
N ILE A 82 13.52 7.80 4.14
CA ILE A 82 14.62 8.75 4.02
C ILE A 82 14.48 9.54 2.71
N SER A 83 14.21 8.87 1.60
CA SER A 83 14.03 9.50 0.28
C SER A 83 12.89 10.51 0.28
N TYR A 84 11.74 10.15 0.86
CA TYR A 84 10.61 11.08 1.01
C TYR A 84 10.93 12.26 1.94
N SER A 85 11.67 12.03 3.03
CA SER A 85 12.11 13.11 3.92
C SER A 85 13.04 14.10 3.22
N LEU A 86 14.02 13.60 2.46
CA LEU A 86 14.93 14.43 1.67
C LEU A 86 14.20 15.18 0.55
N PHE A 87 13.19 14.56 -0.07
CA PHE A 87 12.34 15.22 -1.04
C PHE A 87 11.54 16.37 -0.40
N GLY A 88 10.99 16.17 0.80
CA GLY A 88 10.33 17.22 1.57
C GLY A 88 11.27 18.38 1.94
N LEU A 89 12.51 18.06 2.32
CA LEU A 89 13.57 19.06 2.57
C LEU A 89 13.84 19.91 1.32
N TYR A 90 14.05 19.26 0.16
CA TYR A 90 14.27 19.94 -1.12
C TYR A 90 13.10 20.87 -1.50
N GLN A 91 11.86 20.39 -1.38
CA GLN A 91 10.68 21.19 -1.68
C GLN A 91 10.53 22.39 -0.74
N GLY A 92 10.80 22.18 0.55
CA GLY A 92 10.80 23.25 1.55
C GLY A 92 11.84 24.33 1.24
N ILE A 93 13.07 23.94 0.88
CA ILE A 93 14.16 24.85 0.51
C ILE A 93 13.77 25.68 -0.72
N LYS A 94 13.25 25.03 -1.76
CA LYS A 94 12.87 25.71 -3.02
C LYS A 94 11.82 26.79 -2.80
N ARG A 95 10.91 26.59 -1.84
CA ARG A 95 9.79 27.51 -1.54
C ARG A 95 10.03 28.44 -0.35
N TYR A 96 11.21 28.42 0.26
CA TYR A 96 11.47 29.18 1.47
C TYR A 96 11.69 30.67 1.17
N ASN A 97 10.89 31.55 1.77
CA ASN A 97 10.95 33.00 1.55
C ASN A 97 11.62 33.78 2.70
N GLY A 98 12.13 33.11 3.73
CA GLY A 98 12.79 33.77 4.86
C GLY A 98 11.85 34.28 5.97
N ASN A 99 10.53 34.24 5.82
CA ASN A 99 9.65 34.87 6.81
C ASN A 99 9.69 34.15 8.17
N ASN A 100 9.63 32.82 8.15
CA ASN A 100 9.67 31.97 9.34
C ASN A 100 11.07 31.40 9.58
N THR A 101 11.33 30.80 10.74
CA THR A 101 12.58 30.05 10.96
C THR A 101 12.66 28.89 9.98
N PHE A 102 13.81 28.73 9.31
CA PHE A 102 14.02 27.71 8.28
C PHE A 102 13.62 26.31 8.75
N VAL A 103 14.09 25.90 9.94
CA VAL A 103 13.80 24.59 10.53
C VAL A 103 12.30 24.36 10.68
N THR A 104 11.57 25.32 11.27
CA THR A 104 10.11 25.19 11.46
C THR A 104 9.35 25.14 10.14
N TYR A 105 9.79 25.92 9.15
CA TYR A 105 9.15 25.97 7.84
C TYR A 105 9.33 24.64 7.10
N VAL A 106 10.55 24.13 7.05
CA VAL A 106 10.89 22.91 6.33
C VAL A 106 10.37 21.66 7.05
N ASP A 107 10.31 21.65 8.38
CA ASP A 107 9.76 20.53 9.16
C ASP A 107 8.31 20.22 8.75
N PHE A 108 7.52 21.24 8.37
CA PHE A 108 6.17 21.05 7.82
C PHE A 108 6.18 20.23 6.52
N TYR A 109 7.07 20.58 5.57
CA TYR A 109 7.19 19.87 4.29
C TYR A 109 7.70 18.43 4.48
N ILE A 110 8.70 18.24 5.35
CA ILE A 110 9.22 16.90 5.68
C ILE A 110 8.11 16.03 6.26
N LYS A 111 7.35 16.54 7.25
CA LYS A 111 6.22 15.83 7.85
C LYS A 111 5.14 15.51 6.81
N HIS A 112 4.82 16.46 5.93
CA HIS A 112 3.85 16.25 4.86
C HIS A 112 4.28 15.08 3.95
N GLU A 113 5.51 15.10 3.43
CA GLU A 113 5.99 14.05 2.53
C GLU A 113 6.10 12.68 3.22
N LEU A 114 6.51 12.64 4.48
CA LEU A 114 6.53 11.39 5.27
C LEU A 114 5.11 10.81 5.47
N GLN A 115 4.11 11.66 5.69
CA GLN A 115 2.70 11.23 5.74
C GLN A 115 2.20 10.74 4.38
N GLN A 116 2.60 11.41 3.30
CA GLN A 116 2.24 10.99 1.94
C GLN A 116 2.92 9.66 1.57
N CYS A 117 4.15 9.42 2.04
CA CYS A 117 4.85 8.14 1.91
C CYS A 117 4.02 7.01 2.52
N LEU A 118 3.55 7.17 3.77
CA LEU A 118 2.66 6.22 4.41
C LEU A 118 1.42 5.95 3.57
N VAL A 119 0.72 7.01 3.16
CA VAL A 119 -0.52 6.89 2.39
C VAL A 119 -0.30 6.18 1.06
N LYS A 120 0.82 6.42 0.37
CA LYS A 120 1.11 5.83 -0.95
C LYS A 120 1.64 4.40 -0.88
N LEU A 121 2.41 4.06 0.15
CA LEU A 121 3.09 2.77 0.25
C LEU A 121 2.36 1.79 1.19
N LEU A 122 1.24 2.20 1.79
CA LEU A 122 0.37 1.28 2.50
C LEU A 122 -0.18 0.24 1.50
N PRO A 123 -0.02 -1.07 1.76
CA PRO A 123 -0.46 -2.13 0.86
C PRO A 123 -2.00 -2.17 0.68
N ILE A 124 -2.75 -1.35 1.43
CA ILE A 124 -4.22 -1.26 1.40
C ILE A 124 -4.65 0.00 0.62
N ASN A 125 -4.06 0.24 -0.55
CA ASN A 125 -4.43 1.37 -1.43
C ASN A 125 -5.78 1.19 -2.15
N ALA A 126 -6.71 0.41 -1.59
CA ALA A 126 -8.10 0.40 -2.05
C ALA A 126 -8.87 1.67 -1.63
N LEU A 127 -8.32 2.49 -0.73
CA LEU A 127 -9.01 3.64 -0.14
C LEU A 127 -8.46 4.99 -0.62
N PRO A 128 -9.33 5.96 -0.98
CA PRO A 128 -8.90 7.31 -1.32
C PRO A 128 -8.18 8.01 -0.15
N LYS A 129 -7.18 8.86 -0.48
CA LYS A 129 -6.31 9.57 0.49
C LYS A 129 -7.08 10.38 1.55
N THR A 130 -8.28 10.85 1.21
CA THR A 130 -9.21 11.56 2.10
C THR A 130 -9.65 10.72 3.30
N TYR A 131 -9.78 9.40 3.12
CA TYR A 131 -10.22 8.51 4.19
C TYR A 131 -9.13 8.24 5.23
N LEU A 132 -7.85 8.46 4.95
CA LEU A 132 -6.77 8.16 5.92
C LEU A 132 -6.43 9.31 6.88
N LYS A 133 -7.01 10.51 6.66
CA LYS A 133 -6.59 11.76 7.32
C LYS A 133 -7.51 12.24 8.46
N LYS A 134 -8.66 11.59 8.72
CA LYS A 134 -9.61 12.01 9.77
C LYS A 134 -9.68 11.01 10.93
N GLU A 135 -9.81 11.51 12.15
CA GLU A 135 -10.38 10.73 13.25
C GLU A 135 -11.84 10.42 12.92
N LYS A 136 -12.23 9.16 13.10
CA LYS A 136 -13.47 8.63 12.54
C LYS A 136 -14.49 8.30 13.61
N THR A 137 -15.75 8.59 13.30
CA THR A 137 -16.88 8.12 14.09
C THR A 137 -17.11 6.61 13.87
N GLN A 138 -17.79 5.96 14.81
CA GLN A 138 -18.07 4.52 14.76
C GLN A 138 -18.76 4.07 13.46
N GLN A 139 -19.63 4.91 12.89
CA GLN A 139 -20.31 4.64 11.62
C GLN A 139 -19.38 4.64 10.41
N GLU A 140 -18.38 5.54 10.39
CA GLU A 140 -17.37 5.57 9.33
C GLU A 140 -16.46 4.34 9.43
N TYR A 141 -16.12 3.92 10.66
CA TYR A 141 -15.40 2.67 10.93
C TYR A 141 -16.12 1.44 10.37
N ASN A 142 -17.44 1.35 10.50
CA ASN A 142 -18.23 0.27 9.93
C ASN A 142 -18.20 0.27 8.40
N LYS A 143 -18.28 1.46 7.77
CA LYS A 143 -18.16 1.62 6.31
C LYS A 143 -16.79 1.18 5.80
N LEU A 144 -15.74 1.48 6.56
CA LEU A 144 -14.38 1.04 6.27
C LEU A 144 -14.18 -0.44 6.48
N ASN A 145 -14.76 -1.05 7.52
CA ASN A 145 -14.69 -2.49 7.74
C ASN A 145 -15.19 -3.26 6.51
N ASN A 146 -16.26 -2.78 5.86
CA ASN A 146 -16.73 -3.37 4.60
C ASN A 146 -15.72 -3.25 3.45
N ILE A 147 -14.86 -2.23 3.43
CA ILE A 147 -13.78 -2.06 2.44
C ILE A 147 -12.51 -2.84 2.85
N TYR A 148 -12.17 -2.87 4.14
CA TYR A 148 -11.03 -3.58 4.73
C TYR A 148 -11.17 -5.11 4.67
N LEU A 149 -12.39 -5.63 4.56
CA LEU A 149 -12.62 -7.08 4.52
C LEU A 149 -12.15 -7.77 3.23
N LYS A 150 -11.58 -7.07 2.22
CA LYS A 150 -10.97 -7.72 1.04
C LYS A 150 -9.79 -6.97 0.40
N PRO A 151 -8.59 -7.00 1.00
CA PRO A 151 -7.40 -7.29 0.20
C PRO A 151 -6.96 -8.71 0.53
N ILE A 152 -7.29 -9.65 -0.35
CA ILE A 152 -6.72 -11.00 -0.28
C ILE A 152 -5.29 -10.87 -0.79
N TYR A 153 -4.30 -11.17 0.05
CA TYR A 153 -2.94 -11.39 -0.44
C TYR A 153 -2.95 -12.67 -1.29
N ILE A 154 -3.00 -12.47 -2.60
CA ILE A 154 -2.88 -13.51 -3.61
C ILE A 154 -1.37 -13.69 -3.80
N GLY A 155 -0.78 -14.68 -3.14
CA GLY A 155 0.60 -15.10 -3.43
C GLY A 155 0.74 -15.48 -4.92
N PHE A 156 1.97 -15.51 -5.45
CA PHE A 156 2.22 -15.79 -6.87
C PHE A 156 1.51 -17.05 -7.38
N ASP A 157 1.39 -18.09 -6.55
CA ASP A 157 0.66 -19.34 -6.87
C ASP A 157 -0.83 -19.12 -7.11
N HIS A 158 -1.43 -18.11 -6.48
CA HIS A 158 -2.85 -17.80 -6.55
C HIS A 158 -3.18 -16.89 -7.76
N TYR A 159 -2.20 -16.15 -8.31
CA TYR A 159 -2.34 -15.36 -9.55
C TYR A 159 -2.53 -16.26 -10.78
N LEU A 160 -1.82 -17.39 -10.85
CA LEU A 160 -2.03 -18.40 -11.90
C LEU A 160 -3.37 -19.14 -11.74
N MET A 161 -3.84 -19.30 -10.50
CA MET A 161 -5.07 -20.02 -10.19
C MET A 161 -6.36 -19.20 -10.43
N GLU A 162 -6.29 -17.88 -10.28
CA GLU A 162 -7.36 -16.95 -10.65
C GLU A 162 -7.31 -16.56 -12.12
N ASN A 163 -6.16 -16.33 -12.76
CA ASN A 163 -6.18 -15.94 -14.19
C ASN A 163 -6.69 -17.05 -15.14
N THR A 164 -6.69 -18.32 -14.72
CA THR A 164 -7.22 -19.44 -15.53
C THR A 164 -8.72 -19.66 -15.36
N ILE A 165 -9.29 -19.31 -14.20
CA ILE A 165 -10.73 -19.48 -13.90
C ILE A 165 -11.49 -18.16 -13.91
N TYR A 166 -10.90 -17.11 -13.38
CA TYR A 166 -11.53 -15.80 -13.25
C TYR A 166 -11.64 -15.09 -14.61
N ASN A 167 -10.66 -15.24 -15.51
CA ASN A 167 -10.80 -14.74 -16.89
C ASN A 167 -11.69 -15.63 -17.78
N SER A 168 -11.85 -16.92 -17.47
CA SER A 168 -12.77 -17.80 -18.22
C SER A 168 -14.23 -17.71 -17.76
N ILE A 169 -14.48 -17.31 -16.50
CA ILE A 169 -15.84 -17.22 -15.93
C ILE A 169 -16.35 -15.77 -15.81
N TYR A 170 -15.49 -14.76 -15.61
CA TYR A 170 -15.90 -13.38 -15.28
C TYR A 170 -15.42 -12.29 -16.25
N SER A 171 -14.92 -12.65 -17.44
CA SER A 171 -14.81 -11.67 -18.52
C SER A 171 -16.21 -11.22 -18.90
N ASN A 172 -16.51 -9.94 -18.69
CA ASN A 172 -17.80 -9.28 -18.95
C ASN A 172 -18.14 -9.14 -20.46
N LYS A 173 -17.63 -10.07 -21.27
CA LYS A 173 -17.91 -10.30 -22.70
C LYS A 173 -17.85 -11.79 -23.01
N ASN A 174 -18.47 -12.58 -22.15
CA ASN A 174 -18.55 -14.01 -22.32
C ASN A 174 -19.94 -14.38 -22.85
N THR A 175 -20.15 -14.19 -24.15
CA THR A 175 -21.09 -14.98 -24.97
C THR A 175 -20.61 -16.43 -24.99
N TRP A 176 -20.77 -17.16 -23.88
CA TRP A 176 -20.22 -18.51 -23.73
C TRP A 176 -21.21 -19.62 -24.01
N PHE A 177 -22.49 -19.32 -24.26
CA PHE A 177 -23.49 -20.36 -24.52
C PHE A 177 -24.60 -19.82 -25.43
N GLU A 178 -24.38 -19.82 -26.75
CA GLU A 178 -25.39 -19.44 -27.75
C GLU A 178 -25.77 -20.59 -28.71
N THR A 179 -25.06 -21.72 -28.68
CA THR A 179 -25.30 -22.87 -29.55
C THR A 179 -25.92 -24.07 -28.82
N GLU A 180 -26.45 -25.04 -29.57
CA GLU A 180 -27.14 -26.22 -29.02
C GLU A 180 -26.15 -27.16 -28.27
N ASP A 181 -24.90 -27.25 -28.72
CA ASP A 181 -23.82 -28.05 -28.11
C ASP A 181 -23.48 -27.62 -26.67
N ASP A 182 -23.64 -26.33 -26.39
CA ASP A 182 -23.39 -25.70 -25.11
C ASP A 182 -24.41 -26.12 -24.03
N THR A 183 -25.64 -26.43 -24.44
CA THR A 183 -26.68 -26.94 -23.52
C THR A 183 -26.41 -28.39 -23.12
N ASN A 184 -25.92 -29.21 -24.05
CA ASN A 184 -25.56 -30.61 -23.79
C ASN A 184 -24.38 -30.69 -22.80
N LEU A 185 -23.35 -29.86 -22.98
CA LEU A 185 -22.22 -29.80 -22.05
C LEU A 185 -22.65 -29.41 -20.63
N LYS A 186 -23.56 -28.44 -20.48
CA LYS A 186 -24.13 -28.06 -19.16
C LYS A 186 -24.85 -29.24 -18.50
N ILE A 187 -25.66 -29.98 -19.26
CA ILE A 187 -26.38 -31.16 -18.76
C ILE A 187 -25.39 -32.22 -18.27
N GLU A 188 -24.33 -32.48 -19.04
CA GLU A 188 -23.27 -33.43 -18.68
C GLU A 188 -22.49 -33.01 -17.42
N ILE A 189 -22.16 -31.73 -17.28
CA ILE A 189 -21.52 -31.21 -16.06
C ILE A 189 -22.45 -31.40 -14.85
N TRP A 190 -23.75 -31.13 -14.99
CA TRP A 190 -24.71 -31.36 -13.91
C TRP A 190 -24.92 -32.84 -13.59
N LYS A 191 -24.82 -33.75 -14.58
CA LYS A 191 -24.76 -35.20 -14.32
C LYS A 191 -23.54 -35.54 -13.46
N LYS A 192 -22.37 -35.01 -13.80
CA LYS A 192 -21.14 -35.20 -12.99
C LYS A 192 -21.22 -34.59 -11.61
N ILE A 193 -21.87 -33.45 -11.44
CA ILE A 193 -22.11 -32.86 -10.12
C ILE A 193 -23.00 -33.76 -9.25
N ARG A 194 -23.98 -34.46 -9.84
CA ARG A 194 -24.83 -35.42 -9.11
C ARG A 194 -24.10 -36.69 -8.68
N GLU A 195 -23.00 -37.04 -9.35
CA GLU A 195 -22.12 -38.15 -8.97
C GLU A 195 -21.17 -37.78 -7.80
N LEU A 196 -21.05 -36.49 -7.46
CA LEU A 196 -20.19 -36.05 -6.36
C LEU A 196 -20.77 -36.44 -4.99
N PRO A 197 -19.92 -36.48 -3.94
CA PRO A 197 -20.39 -36.70 -2.57
C PRO A 197 -21.54 -35.75 -2.19
N PRO A 198 -22.52 -36.16 -1.37
CA PRO A 198 -23.71 -35.36 -1.07
C PRO A 198 -23.41 -33.92 -0.60
N LEU A 199 -22.33 -33.74 0.15
CA LEU A 199 -21.86 -32.44 0.60
C LEU A 199 -21.42 -31.53 -0.57
N HIS A 200 -20.62 -32.08 -1.49
CA HIS A 200 -20.12 -31.37 -2.66
C HIS A 200 -21.23 -31.01 -3.63
N MET A 201 -22.13 -31.96 -3.88
CA MET A 201 -23.33 -31.74 -4.68
C MET A 201 -24.15 -30.57 -4.10
N ARG A 202 -24.47 -30.62 -2.80
CA ARG A 202 -25.24 -29.57 -2.12
C ARG A 202 -24.58 -28.19 -2.21
N ILE A 203 -23.25 -28.11 -2.07
CA ILE A 203 -22.50 -26.86 -2.26
C ILE A 203 -22.72 -26.29 -3.66
N MET A 204 -22.64 -27.13 -4.71
CA MET A 204 -22.84 -26.69 -6.09
C MET A 204 -24.25 -26.18 -6.35
N TYR A 205 -25.28 -26.88 -5.85
CA TYR A 205 -26.68 -26.46 -5.98
C TYR A 205 -27.00 -25.16 -5.23
N TYR A 206 -26.35 -24.89 -4.09
CA TYR A 206 -26.54 -23.62 -3.41
C TYR A 206 -25.79 -22.46 -4.06
N LYS A 207 -24.67 -22.76 -4.71
CA LYS A 207 -23.79 -21.77 -5.29
C LYS A 207 -24.23 -21.29 -6.67
N TYR A 208 -24.75 -22.19 -7.50
CA TYR A 208 -24.99 -21.93 -8.92
C TYR A 208 -26.42 -22.29 -9.36
N SER A 209 -26.95 -21.55 -10.33
CA SER A 209 -28.16 -21.89 -11.08
C SER A 209 -27.89 -23.03 -12.07
N SER A 210 -28.94 -23.58 -12.69
CA SER A 210 -28.80 -24.56 -13.79
C SER A 210 -27.88 -24.09 -14.90
N ASP A 211 -27.85 -22.78 -15.15
CA ASP A 211 -27.01 -22.12 -16.15
C ASP A 211 -25.63 -21.70 -15.65
N PHE A 212 -25.23 -22.17 -14.47
CA PHE A 212 -23.99 -21.82 -13.79
C PHE A 212 -23.87 -20.34 -13.39
N GLU A 213 -24.99 -19.60 -13.33
CA GLU A 213 -25.01 -18.25 -12.76
C GLU A 213 -24.85 -18.32 -11.25
N MET A 214 -24.06 -17.42 -10.66
CA MET A 214 -23.81 -17.45 -9.22
C MET A 214 -25.03 -16.94 -8.44
N LEU A 215 -25.66 -17.83 -7.67
CA LEU A 215 -26.79 -17.49 -6.80
C LEU A 215 -26.35 -16.99 -5.43
N ARG A 216 -25.28 -17.56 -4.88
CA ARG A 216 -24.82 -17.27 -3.51
C ARG A 216 -23.30 -17.22 -3.38
N SER A 217 -22.85 -16.33 -2.50
CA SER A 217 -21.46 -16.22 -2.07
C SER A 217 -21.06 -17.40 -1.18
N ASN A 218 -19.75 -17.68 -1.07
CA ASN A 218 -19.25 -18.75 -0.19
C ASN A 218 -19.62 -18.53 1.28
N ARG A 219 -19.81 -17.27 1.69
CA ARG A 219 -20.21 -16.92 3.05
C ARG A 219 -21.67 -17.32 3.30
N GLU A 220 -22.57 -16.98 2.39
CA GLU A 220 -23.99 -17.34 2.52
C GLU A 220 -24.18 -18.86 2.51
N ILE A 221 -23.41 -19.58 1.68
CA ILE A 221 -23.41 -21.06 1.68
C ILE A 221 -22.90 -21.60 3.02
N ALA A 222 -21.83 -21.01 3.56
CA ALA A 222 -21.27 -21.41 4.84
C ALA A 222 -22.26 -21.19 5.98
N GLU A 223 -22.95 -20.04 6.00
CA GLU A 223 -24.03 -19.73 6.95
C GLU A 223 -25.20 -20.70 6.82
N LEU A 224 -25.67 -21.02 5.60
CA LEU A 224 -26.76 -21.97 5.36
C LEU A 224 -26.43 -23.40 5.76
N MET A 225 -25.17 -23.81 5.61
CA MET A 225 -24.73 -25.18 5.89
C MET A 225 -24.11 -25.35 7.28
N GLY A 226 -23.98 -24.28 8.07
CA GLY A 226 -23.35 -24.31 9.40
C GLY A 226 -21.84 -24.55 9.39
N TYR A 227 -21.15 -24.15 8.31
CA TYR A 227 -19.70 -24.31 8.15
C TYR A 227 -18.96 -22.97 8.20
N SER A 228 -17.63 -23.02 8.28
CA SER A 228 -16.80 -21.84 8.03
C SER A 228 -16.67 -21.58 6.52
N THR A 229 -16.49 -20.31 6.14
CA THR A 229 -16.23 -19.91 4.74
C THR A 229 -15.00 -20.62 4.15
N GLN A 230 -13.99 -20.88 4.99
CA GLN A 230 -12.78 -21.60 4.58
C GLN A 230 -13.06 -23.06 4.27
N THR A 231 -13.94 -23.71 5.04
CA THR A 231 -14.36 -25.10 4.80
C THR A 231 -15.07 -25.23 3.46
N ILE A 232 -16.00 -24.32 3.15
CA ILE A 232 -16.66 -24.27 1.84
C ILE A 232 -15.65 -24.05 0.71
N ARG A 233 -14.66 -23.16 0.92
CA ARG A 233 -13.59 -22.91 -0.05
C ARG A 233 -12.77 -24.18 -0.34
N ILE A 234 -12.40 -24.95 0.69
CA ILE A 234 -11.64 -26.20 0.52
C ILE A 234 -12.44 -27.20 -0.32
N HIS A 235 -13.72 -27.40 -0.01
CA HIS A 235 -14.56 -28.31 -0.79
C HIS A 235 -14.77 -27.85 -2.24
N LEU A 236 -14.91 -26.55 -2.50
CA LEU A 236 -14.96 -26.03 -3.87
C LEU A 236 -13.67 -26.32 -4.66
N LEU A 237 -12.51 -26.31 -4.00
CA LEU A 237 -11.24 -26.69 -4.64
C LEU A 237 -11.19 -28.17 -4.98
N GLU A 238 -11.70 -29.03 -4.10
CA GLU A 238 -11.81 -30.47 -4.36
C GLU A 238 -12.76 -30.77 -5.52
N ILE A 239 -13.92 -30.10 -5.55
CA ILE A 239 -14.89 -30.20 -6.64
C ILE A 239 -14.24 -29.79 -7.96
N LYS A 240 -13.52 -28.66 -7.98
CA LYS A 240 -12.77 -28.20 -9.15
C LYS A 240 -11.79 -29.26 -9.64
N LYS A 241 -10.98 -29.85 -8.76
CA LYS A 241 -10.00 -30.89 -9.15
C LYS A 241 -10.67 -32.08 -9.83
N LYS A 242 -11.90 -32.41 -9.44
CA LYS A 242 -12.68 -33.51 -10.03
C LYS A 242 -13.35 -33.14 -11.36
N LEU A 243 -13.88 -31.92 -11.48
CA LEU A 243 -14.64 -31.49 -12.65
C LEU A 243 -13.77 -30.93 -13.77
N LEU A 244 -12.61 -30.34 -13.46
CA LEU A 244 -11.77 -29.65 -14.43
C LEU A 244 -11.25 -30.57 -15.56
N PRO A 245 -10.76 -31.80 -15.30
CA PRO A 245 -10.33 -32.70 -16.37
C PRO A 245 -11.49 -33.03 -17.33
N PHE A 246 -12.66 -33.33 -16.78
CA PHE A 246 -13.86 -33.63 -17.57
C PHE A 246 -14.29 -32.48 -18.49
N ILE A 247 -14.25 -31.24 -17.99
CA ILE A 247 -14.62 -30.06 -18.78
C ILE A 247 -13.63 -29.81 -19.92
N ILE A 248 -12.35 -30.10 -19.72
CA ILE A 248 -11.31 -29.95 -20.74
C ILE A 248 -11.47 -31.02 -21.83
N ASP A 249 -11.72 -32.27 -21.43
CA ASP A 249 -11.85 -33.40 -22.36
C ASP A 249 -13.10 -33.31 -23.24
N ASN A 250 -14.19 -32.69 -22.77
CA ASN A 250 -15.45 -32.55 -23.53
C ASN A 250 -15.57 -31.21 -24.27
N ARG A 251 -14.51 -30.42 -24.34
CA ARG A 251 -14.45 -29.15 -25.10
C ARG A 251 -13.60 -29.23 -26.37
N ASN A 252 -12.81 -30.30 -26.54
CA ASN A 252 -12.07 -30.61 -27.76
C ASN A 252 -12.88 -31.58 -28.63
#